data_AF-A0A954GT46-F1
#
_entry.id   AF-A0A954GT46-F1
#
_cell.length_a   1.000
_cell.length_b   1.000
_cell.length_c   1.000
_cell.angle_alpha   90.00
_cell.angle_beta   90.00
_cell.angle_gamma   90.00
#
_symmetry.space_group_name_H-M   'P 1'
#
loop_
_entity.id
_entity.type
_entity.pdbx_description
1 polymer ?
#
loop_
_entity_poly.entity_id
_entity_poly.type
_entity_poly.pdbx_seq_one_letter_code
_entity_poly.pdbx_strand_id
1 'polypeptide(L)'
;DPISVTRRFGIGQFQPDAHVYARRRRWKVIGLDNASPWNPRSDVSTWTYRRCSSCGLRYHAQEPRCPRCRDSRPGQSLPSFDFAGFLAKKDERPILDEEERYAVRNVVKVYPQWSGEGHRVTGRWTVGPGWALRLSQNEEVRWVNEGLQPTVNELRSGIPVLHREAKGYLVCPSCGRMLTPAQPAQVQGRGRRNAGRQGNQNNNGHADTCPQLGNAPQSVAITTSSNVEVLRLMLPVPRGTQPETWKSFGVTLGFSLLNGIRHHFMLDAAELDFEFEGPWEINEQNFRYEMLSLAFIDPSLGGSGYLHRVAQLFHMVAERTLEHLDHPGCDSACYRCLKAYHNQRYHDDLSWPQVIPALDELAAAAPVERPLETGDLDDPGPWLDAYRRGVGSPLEAQFLDLFEEHGFHPSKQVPLGTASDGSTLSVADFAVPDRRLAIYIDGAAFHDGDRSRRRDRFIRQHLRNSAPPWQVEELRASDLHQGRALVERLTGVGAE
;
A
#
# COMPACT_ATOMS: atom_id res chain seq x y z
N ASP A 1 13.87 15.32 31.19
CA ASP A 1 13.93 13.97 30.58
C ASP A 1 13.66 14.02 29.08
N PRO A 2 14.29 13.13 28.31
CA PRO A 2 14.01 12.96 26.89
C PRO A 2 12.57 12.47 26.66
N ILE A 3 12.08 12.64 25.44
CA ILE A 3 10.82 12.05 24.96
C ILE A 3 11.22 10.99 23.94
N SER A 4 10.65 9.80 24.04
CA SER A 4 10.98 8.66 23.18
C SER A 4 9.74 8.09 22.50
N VAL A 5 9.95 7.54 21.31
CA VAL A 5 8.98 6.79 20.52
C VAL A 5 9.77 5.77 19.68
N THR A 6 9.11 4.72 19.19
CA THR A 6 9.72 3.77 18.26
C THR A 6 10.25 4.50 17.02
N ARG A 7 11.48 4.17 16.57
CA ARG A 7 12.19 4.91 15.50
C ARG A 7 11.37 5.09 14.23
N ARG A 8 10.63 4.06 13.79
CA ARG A 8 9.78 4.11 12.58
C ARG A 8 8.75 5.24 12.60
N PHE A 9 8.25 5.63 13.79
CA PHE A 9 7.38 6.79 13.98
C PHE A 9 8.18 8.07 14.23
N GLY A 10 9.27 7.96 15.00
CA GLY A 10 10.11 9.08 15.40
C GLY A 10 10.75 9.83 14.23
N ILE A 11 11.14 9.13 13.15
CA ILE A 11 11.75 9.77 11.98
C ILE A 11 10.79 10.70 11.22
N GLY A 12 9.47 10.55 11.40
CA GLY A 12 8.46 11.48 10.90
C GLY A 12 8.06 12.51 11.95
N GLN A 13 7.83 12.08 13.19
CA GLN A 13 7.35 12.95 14.28
C GLN A 13 8.40 13.97 14.75
N PHE A 14 9.67 13.60 14.74
CA PHE A 14 10.80 14.41 15.24
C PHE A 14 11.73 14.85 14.10
N GLN A 15 11.28 14.79 12.85
CA GLN A 15 12.06 15.26 11.71
C GLN A 15 12.49 16.73 11.87
N PRO A 16 13.55 17.17 11.17
CA PRO A 16 13.95 18.58 11.15
C PRO A 16 12.78 19.52 10.86
N ASP A 17 12.75 20.66 11.56
CA ASP A 17 11.68 21.66 11.56
C ASP A 17 10.30 21.21 12.10
N ALA A 18 10.14 19.96 12.54
CA ALA A 18 8.89 19.50 13.13
C ALA A 18 8.54 20.24 14.43
N HIS A 19 7.24 20.40 14.67
CA HIS A 19 6.70 20.88 15.93
C HIS A 19 6.29 19.69 16.80
N VAL A 20 6.80 19.66 18.02
CA VAL A 20 6.53 18.61 19.00
C VAL A 20 5.77 19.23 20.18
N TYR A 21 4.63 18.65 20.51
CA TYR A 21 3.84 19.05 21.67
C TYR A 21 4.13 18.10 22.82
N ALA A 22 4.76 18.62 23.88
CA ALA A 22 5.10 17.82 25.03
C ALA A 22 5.19 18.67 26.29
N ARG A 23 4.76 18.10 27.42
CA ARG A 23 4.76 18.77 28.73
C ARG A 23 4.02 20.13 28.68
N ARG A 24 2.87 20.16 28.01
CA ARG A 24 2.03 21.36 27.80
C ARG A 24 2.74 22.52 27.09
N ARG A 25 3.81 22.23 26.34
CA ARG A 25 4.60 23.22 25.62
C ARG A 25 4.80 22.79 24.18
N ARG A 26 4.98 23.77 23.29
CA ARG A 26 5.36 23.57 21.90
C ARG A 26 6.88 23.70 21.79
N TRP A 27 7.47 22.75 21.08
CA TRP A 27 8.91 22.65 20.83
C TRP A 27 9.11 22.57 19.32
N LYS A 28 10.15 23.19 18.80
CA LYS A 28 10.57 23.07 17.41
C LYS A 28 11.87 22.28 17.34
N VAL A 29 11.92 21.26 16.49
CA VAL A 29 13.15 20.50 16.22
C VAL A 29 14.13 21.41 15.47
N ILE A 30 15.34 21.55 15.99
CA ILE A 30 16.38 22.47 15.49
C ILE A 30 17.65 21.76 15.01
N GLY A 31 17.69 20.42 15.05
CA GLY A 31 18.84 19.63 14.64
C GLY A 31 18.86 18.26 15.30
N LEU A 32 20.02 17.61 15.23
CA LEU A 32 20.30 16.33 15.88
C LEU A 32 20.84 16.55 17.29
N ASP A 33 20.53 15.61 18.18
CA ASP A 33 21.18 15.55 19.49
C ASP A 33 22.53 14.84 19.38
N ASN A 34 23.62 15.60 19.42
CA ASN A 34 24.98 15.05 19.34
C ASN A 34 25.39 14.27 20.60
N ALA A 35 24.67 14.45 21.72
CA ALA A 35 24.90 13.65 22.92
C ALA A 35 24.32 12.23 22.77
N SER A 36 23.39 12.02 21.83
CA SER A 36 22.82 10.70 21.57
C SER A 36 23.90 9.75 21.05
N PRO A 37 24.12 8.59 21.71
CA PRO A 37 25.04 7.57 21.22
C PRO A 37 24.51 6.86 19.96
N TRP A 38 23.22 7.01 19.66
CA TRP A 38 22.53 6.33 18.58
C TRP A 38 22.57 7.08 17.25
N ASN A 39 23.04 8.34 17.24
CA ASN A 39 23.21 9.09 16.00
C ASN A 39 24.55 8.74 15.34
N PRO A 40 24.58 8.59 14.00
CA PRO A 40 25.83 8.49 13.26
C PRO A 40 26.68 9.75 13.47
N ARG A 41 28.00 9.58 13.63
CA ARG A 41 28.96 10.67 13.90
C ARG A 41 29.91 10.98 12.74
N SER A 42 29.70 10.33 11.60
CA SER A 42 30.46 10.55 10.37
C SER A 42 29.58 11.19 9.29
N ASP A 43 30.23 11.73 8.27
CA ASP A 43 29.60 12.21 7.03
C ASP A 43 29.25 11.06 6.06
N VAL A 44 29.63 9.82 6.39
CA VAL A 44 29.31 8.63 5.61
C VAL A 44 27.85 8.21 5.88
N SER A 45 27.04 8.12 4.82
CA SER A 45 25.65 7.67 4.92
C SER A 45 25.54 6.27 5.52
N THR A 46 24.65 6.08 6.49
CA THR A 46 24.41 4.76 7.09
C THR A 46 23.72 3.80 6.12
N TRP A 47 22.95 4.35 5.18
CA TRP A 47 22.36 3.59 4.09
C TRP A 47 22.36 4.46 2.82
N THR A 48 22.89 3.91 1.74
CA THR A 48 22.80 4.52 0.42
C THR A 48 21.86 3.69 -0.43
N TYR A 49 20.88 4.32 -1.06
CA TYR A 49 19.83 3.62 -1.77
C TYR A 49 19.61 4.15 -3.18
N ARG A 50 18.93 3.36 -4.01
CA ARG A 50 18.46 3.76 -5.34
C ARG A 50 16.95 3.61 -5.40
N ARG A 51 16.32 4.39 -6.26
CA ARG A 51 14.91 4.24 -6.61
C ARG A 51 14.80 3.34 -7.84
N CYS A 52 14.10 2.21 -7.72
CA CYS A 52 13.81 1.37 -8.87
C CYS A 52 12.86 2.10 -9.83
N SER A 53 13.23 2.19 -11.10
CA SER A 53 12.42 2.83 -12.14
C SER A 53 11.22 1.99 -12.59
N SER A 54 11.23 0.67 -12.35
CA SER A 54 10.10 -0.21 -12.69
C SER A 54 9.06 -0.21 -11.58
N CYS A 55 9.44 -0.59 -10.35
CA CYS A 55 8.48 -0.78 -9.27
C CYS A 55 8.50 0.33 -8.21
N GLY A 56 9.42 1.30 -8.25
CA GLY A 56 9.50 2.37 -7.25
C GLY A 56 10.12 2.00 -5.90
N LEU A 57 10.54 0.75 -5.69
CA LEU A 57 11.22 0.31 -4.46
C LEU A 57 12.48 1.15 -4.21
N ARG A 58 12.69 1.58 -2.96
CA ARG A 58 13.98 2.09 -2.50
C ARG A 58 14.79 0.91 -1.98
N TYR A 59 15.90 0.60 -2.66
CA TYR A 59 16.73 -0.58 -2.37
C TYR A 59 18.21 -0.20 -2.27
N HIS A 60 19.02 -1.03 -1.60
CA HIS A 60 20.45 -0.79 -1.39
C HIS A 60 21.18 -0.46 -2.69
N ALA A 61 21.98 0.60 -2.69
CA ALA A 61 22.66 1.09 -3.89
C ALA A 61 23.77 0.14 -4.38
N GLN A 62 24.28 -0.76 -3.53
CA GLN A 62 25.26 -1.77 -3.93
C GLN A 62 24.62 -2.97 -4.64
N GLU A 63 23.30 -3.16 -4.52
CA GLU A 63 22.61 -4.27 -5.17
C GLU A 63 22.65 -4.11 -6.69
N PRO A 64 23.00 -5.18 -7.43
CA PRO A 64 23.13 -5.11 -8.90
C PRO A 64 21.77 -4.97 -9.59
N ARG A 65 20.67 -5.32 -8.92
CA ARG A 65 19.29 -5.26 -9.44
C ARG A 65 18.30 -5.10 -8.29
N CYS A 66 17.13 -4.55 -8.60
CA CYS A 66 16.04 -4.43 -7.64
C CYS A 66 15.65 -5.82 -7.08
N PRO A 67 15.61 -6.00 -5.75
CA PRO A 67 15.29 -7.31 -5.17
C PRO A 67 13.84 -7.75 -5.43
N ARG A 68 12.91 -6.81 -5.60
CA ARG A 68 11.49 -7.08 -5.88
C ARG A 68 11.22 -7.45 -7.35
N CYS A 69 11.53 -6.55 -8.28
CA CYS A 69 11.17 -6.72 -9.70
C CYS A 69 12.34 -7.13 -10.61
N ARG A 70 13.54 -7.33 -10.05
CA ARG A 70 14.78 -7.72 -10.77
C ARG A 70 15.27 -6.73 -11.85
N ASP A 71 14.66 -5.55 -11.97
CA ASP A 71 15.14 -4.46 -12.83
C ASP A 71 16.58 -4.06 -12.47
N SER A 72 17.47 -4.07 -13.47
CA SER A 72 18.90 -3.80 -13.36
C SER A 72 19.29 -2.44 -13.94
N ARG A 73 18.32 -1.61 -14.36
CA ARG A 73 18.61 -0.25 -14.84
C ARG A 73 19.33 0.57 -13.76
N PRO A 74 20.42 1.27 -14.11
CA PRO A 74 21.16 2.07 -13.16
C PRO A 74 20.30 3.24 -12.67
N GLY A 75 20.54 3.68 -11.43
CA GLY A 75 19.83 4.79 -10.81
C GLY A 75 20.76 5.64 -9.96
N GLN A 76 20.33 6.89 -9.68
CA GLN A 76 21.06 7.78 -8.79
C GLN A 76 21.18 7.17 -7.39
N SER A 77 22.39 7.20 -6.85
CA SER A 77 22.66 6.86 -5.45
C SER A 77 22.22 8.00 -4.54
N LEU A 78 21.33 7.72 -3.59
CA LEU A 78 20.74 8.69 -2.68
C LEU A 78 21.23 8.42 -1.25
N PRO A 79 21.74 9.45 -0.54
CA PRO A 79 22.23 9.29 0.82
C PRO A 79 21.07 9.29 1.83
N SER A 80 21.21 8.45 2.85
CA SER A 80 20.32 8.49 4.01
C SER A 80 21.04 8.15 5.31
N PHE A 81 20.46 8.58 6.42
CA PHE A 81 21.01 8.41 7.75
C PHE A 81 19.96 7.88 8.73
N ASP A 82 20.35 6.92 9.57
CA ASP A 82 19.55 6.39 10.68
C ASP A 82 19.71 7.26 11.92
N PHE A 83 19.13 8.46 11.87
CA PHE A 83 19.10 9.39 13.00
C PHE A 83 18.11 8.89 14.06
N ALA A 84 18.57 8.87 15.31
CA ALA A 84 17.83 8.36 16.45
C ALA A 84 17.66 9.39 17.59
N GLY A 85 18.35 10.54 17.53
CA GLY A 85 18.24 11.61 18.52
C GLY A 85 18.09 12.98 17.86
N PHE A 86 17.05 13.72 18.25
CA PHE A 86 16.77 15.07 17.74
C PHE A 86 16.77 16.07 18.89
N LEU A 87 17.30 17.27 18.62
CA LEU A 87 17.32 18.37 19.56
C LEU A 87 16.20 19.35 19.24
N ALA A 88 15.38 19.69 20.24
CA ALA A 88 14.29 20.65 20.09
C ALA A 88 14.45 21.82 21.06
N LYS A 89 14.03 23.01 20.62
CA LYS A 89 13.99 24.23 21.42
C LYS A 89 12.54 24.68 21.62
N LYS A 90 12.25 25.23 22.79
CA LYS A 90 10.92 25.79 23.10
C LYS A 90 10.55 26.87 22.08
N ASP A 91 9.35 26.75 21.49
CA ASP A 91 8.81 27.71 20.51
C ASP A 91 7.33 27.94 20.79
N GLU A 92 7.00 29.04 21.47
CA GLU A 92 5.64 29.40 21.89
C GLU A 92 4.97 30.41 20.96
N ARG A 93 5.51 30.61 19.75
CA ARG A 93 4.88 31.49 18.77
C ARG A 93 3.44 31.02 18.48
N PRO A 94 2.48 31.96 18.41
CA PRO A 94 1.08 31.63 18.17
C PRO A 94 0.94 30.88 16.84
N ILE A 95 0.09 29.85 16.85
CA ILE A 95 -0.23 29.08 15.65
C ILE A 95 -1.09 30.00 14.78
N LEU A 96 -0.53 30.44 13.66
CA LEU A 96 -1.22 31.34 12.73
C LEU A 96 -2.20 30.59 11.82
N ASP A 97 -2.08 29.26 11.73
CA ASP A 97 -2.91 28.43 10.85
C ASP A 97 -3.26 27.07 11.47
N GLU A 98 -4.53 26.69 11.38
CA GLU A 98 -5.06 25.40 11.83
C GLU A 98 -4.47 24.24 10.99
N GLU A 99 -4.00 24.50 9.77
CA GLU A 99 -3.22 23.55 8.95
C GLU A 99 -1.89 23.10 9.59
N GLU A 100 -1.23 23.93 10.41
CA GLU A 100 0.02 23.54 11.10
C GLU A 100 -0.21 22.42 12.14
N ARG A 101 -1.44 22.24 12.64
CA ARG A 101 -1.78 21.17 13.60
C ARG A 101 -1.94 19.80 12.97
N TYR A 102 -2.35 19.73 11.70
CA TYR A 102 -2.75 18.48 11.05
C TYR A 102 -1.70 17.95 10.06
N ALA A 103 -0.72 18.77 9.68
CA ALA A 103 0.20 18.48 8.57
C ALA A 103 1.50 17.75 8.95
N VAL A 104 1.49 16.84 9.93
CA VAL A 104 2.43 15.70 9.81
C VAL A 104 1.80 14.75 8.80
N ARG A 105 1.79 15.18 7.52
CA ARG A 105 1.56 14.29 6.39
C ARG A 105 2.42 13.05 6.63
N ASN A 106 1.87 11.87 6.40
CA ASN A 106 2.56 10.61 6.56
C ASN A 106 3.69 10.51 5.51
N VAL A 107 4.79 11.25 5.74
CA VAL A 107 5.96 11.41 4.86
C VAL A 107 6.90 10.21 4.93
N VAL A 108 6.75 9.42 6.00
CA VAL A 108 7.43 8.14 6.15
C VAL A 108 6.75 7.13 5.24
N LYS A 109 7.55 6.52 4.36
CA LYS A 109 7.11 5.43 3.48
C LYS A 109 7.78 4.13 3.92
N VAL A 110 7.06 3.02 3.77
CA VAL A 110 7.52 1.69 4.14
C VAL A 110 7.96 0.96 2.88
N TYR A 111 9.12 0.30 2.94
CA TYR A 111 9.70 -0.43 1.83
C TYR A 111 10.18 -1.81 2.30
N PRO A 112 9.32 -2.84 2.22
CA PRO A 112 9.75 -4.23 2.33
C PRO A 112 10.78 -4.55 1.25
N GLN A 113 11.94 -5.10 1.65
CA GLN A 113 13.08 -5.24 0.75
C GLN A 113 13.07 -6.54 -0.05
N TRP A 114 12.22 -7.53 0.29
CA TRP A 114 12.24 -8.87 -0.32
C TRP A 114 13.59 -9.60 -0.15
N SER A 115 14.38 -9.12 0.81
CA SER A 115 15.74 -9.55 1.11
C SER A 115 16.08 -9.13 2.55
N GLY A 116 17.22 -9.56 3.04
CA GLY A 116 17.70 -9.25 4.39
C GLY A 116 18.66 -10.32 4.88
N GLU A 117 19.44 -10.01 5.91
CA GLU A 117 20.29 -11.00 6.55
C GLU A 117 19.42 -12.08 7.21
N GLY A 118 19.62 -13.34 6.80
CA GLY A 118 18.80 -14.46 7.27
C GLY A 118 17.37 -14.50 6.72
N HIS A 119 17.05 -13.65 5.73
CA HIS A 119 15.76 -13.65 5.04
C HIS A 119 15.47 -15.01 4.42
N ARG A 120 14.27 -15.53 4.69
CA ARG A 120 13.79 -16.80 4.15
C ARG A 120 12.28 -16.80 3.99
N VAL A 121 11.79 -17.48 2.95
CA VAL A 121 10.39 -17.84 2.83
C VAL A 121 10.15 -19.07 3.70
N THR A 122 9.20 -18.99 4.63
CA THR A 122 8.94 -20.04 5.62
C THR A 122 7.56 -20.67 5.51
N GLY A 123 6.67 -20.08 4.71
CA GLY A 123 5.35 -20.66 4.48
C GLY A 123 4.73 -20.18 3.18
N ARG A 124 3.95 -21.06 2.56
CA ARG A 124 3.15 -20.79 1.37
C ARG A 124 1.79 -21.45 1.53
N TRP A 125 0.72 -20.77 1.09
CA TRP A 125 -0.63 -21.32 1.11
C TRP A 125 -1.39 -20.95 -0.16
N THR A 126 -2.26 -21.84 -0.61
CA THR A 126 -3.37 -21.50 -1.50
C THR A 126 -4.59 -21.15 -0.65
N VAL A 127 -5.20 -19.99 -0.88
CA VAL A 127 -6.33 -19.46 -0.06
C VAL A 127 -7.60 -19.23 -0.87
N GLY A 128 -7.71 -19.90 -2.02
CA GLY A 128 -8.82 -19.79 -2.95
C GLY A 128 -8.34 -20.08 -4.38
N PRO A 129 -9.24 -20.08 -5.38
CA PRO A 129 -8.87 -20.26 -6.78
C PRO A 129 -7.86 -19.20 -7.25
N GLY A 130 -6.59 -19.59 -7.42
CA GLY A 130 -5.52 -18.70 -7.87
C GLY A 130 -4.95 -17.73 -6.81
N TRP A 131 -5.49 -17.71 -5.59
CA TRP A 131 -4.97 -16.84 -4.53
C TRP A 131 -3.83 -17.51 -3.76
N ALA A 132 -2.71 -16.81 -3.60
CA ALA A 132 -1.53 -17.33 -2.91
C ALA A 132 -1.07 -16.42 -1.78
N LEU A 133 -0.76 -17.03 -0.63
CA LEU A 133 -0.06 -16.39 0.47
C LEU A 133 1.41 -16.81 0.52
N ARG A 134 2.28 -15.87 0.83
CA ARG A 134 3.70 -16.08 1.08
C ARG A 134 4.12 -15.45 2.40
N LEU A 135 4.64 -16.26 3.33
CA LEU A 135 5.22 -15.79 4.59
C LEU A 135 6.75 -15.76 4.47
N SER A 136 7.33 -14.62 4.81
CA SER A 136 8.78 -14.41 4.86
C SER A 136 9.19 -13.99 6.27
N GLN A 137 10.31 -14.53 6.76
CA GLN A 137 10.92 -14.20 8.06
C GLN A 137 12.27 -13.51 7.84
N ASN A 138 12.67 -12.68 8.81
CA ASN A 138 13.88 -11.87 8.76
C ASN A 138 14.00 -11.03 7.48
N GLU A 139 12.87 -10.60 6.93
CA GLU A 139 12.90 -9.66 5.81
C GLU A 139 13.24 -8.28 6.33
N GLU A 140 14.19 -7.60 5.70
CA GLU A 140 14.47 -6.21 6.02
C GLU A 140 13.30 -5.34 5.54
N VAL A 141 12.71 -4.57 6.45
CA VAL A 141 11.79 -3.49 6.12
C VAL A 141 12.45 -2.16 6.43
N ARG A 142 12.42 -1.26 5.45
CA ARG A 142 12.98 0.10 5.55
C ARG A 142 11.85 1.11 5.68
N TRP A 143 11.87 1.92 6.73
CA TRP A 143 11.04 3.11 6.85
C TRP A 143 11.88 4.32 6.45
N VAL A 144 11.44 5.05 5.44
CA VAL A 144 12.23 6.13 4.84
C VAL A 144 11.40 7.40 4.80
N ASN A 145 11.97 8.46 5.33
CA ASN A 145 11.48 9.80 5.24
C ASN A 145 12.34 10.61 4.26
N GLU A 146 11.81 10.83 3.06
CA GLU A 146 12.45 11.60 2.00
C GLU A 146 12.08 13.11 2.08
N GLY A 147 11.22 13.51 3.03
CA GLY A 147 10.70 14.86 3.14
C GLY A 147 9.58 15.18 2.16
N LEU A 148 9.15 16.45 2.16
CA LEU A 148 8.05 16.93 1.31
C LEU A 148 8.47 17.05 -0.15
N GLN A 149 7.50 17.06 -1.07
CA GLN A 149 7.75 17.39 -2.46
C GLN A 149 8.29 18.82 -2.58
N PRO A 150 9.34 19.04 -3.38
CA PRO A 150 9.89 20.39 -3.57
C PRO A 150 8.90 21.25 -4.37
N THR A 151 8.72 22.49 -3.96
CA THR A 151 7.90 23.46 -4.70
C THR A 151 8.61 23.93 -5.98
N VAL A 152 7.85 24.43 -6.95
CA VAL A 152 8.41 24.98 -8.20
C VAL A 152 9.41 26.11 -7.92
N ASN A 153 9.16 26.93 -6.89
CA ASN A 153 10.05 28.02 -6.49
C ASN A 153 11.36 27.49 -5.90
N GLU A 154 11.33 26.42 -5.09
CA GLU A 154 12.54 25.80 -4.53
C GLU A 154 13.39 25.13 -5.61
N LEU A 155 12.76 24.49 -6.61
CA LEU A 155 13.48 23.94 -7.76
C LEU A 155 14.16 25.03 -8.59
N ARG A 156 13.50 26.19 -8.77
CA ARG A 156 14.04 27.34 -9.51
C ARG A 156 15.14 28.08 -8.77
N SER A 157 15.06 28.14 -7.44
CA SER A 157 16.06 28.83 -6.62
C SER A 157 17.37 28.04 -6.46
N GLY A 158 17.42 26.80 -6.95
CA GLY A 158 18.61 25.96 -6.91
C GLY A 158 18.94 25.45 -5.50
N ILE A 159 17.96 25.42 -4.60
CA ILE A 159 18.14 24.81 -3.27
C ILE A 159 18.45 23.32 -3.46
N PRO A 160 19.43 22.75 -2.73
CA PRO A 160 19.72 21.33 -2.81
C PRO A 160 18.48 20.50 -2.45
N VAL A 161 18.08 19.62 -3.36
CA VAL A 161 16.99 18.66 -3.18
C VAL A 161 17.53 17.23 -3.25
N LEU A 162 16.87 16.29 -2.59
CA LEU A 162 17.25 14.88 -2.63
C LEU A 162 16.99 14.28 -4.02
N HIS A 163 15.79 14.50 -4.56
CA HIS A 163 15.43 14.21 -5.95
C HIS A 163 14.19 15.02 -6.37
N ARG A 164 13.75 14.89 -7.63
CA ARG A 164 12.64 15.69 -8.21
C ARG A 164 11.29 15.62 -7.48
N GLU A 165 11.08 14.56 -6.69
CA GLU A 165 9.83 14.31 -5.96
C GLU A 165 10.00 14.50 -4.45
N ALA A 166 11.20 14.78 -3.96
CA ALA A 166 11.44 14.90 -2.52
C ALA A 166 12.58 15.87 -2.22
N LYS A 167 12.30 16.82 -1.33
CA LYS A 167 13.26 17.83 -0.91
C LYS A 167 14.42 17.23 -0.12
N GLY A 168 14.15 16.22 0.71
CA GLY A 168 15.05 15.72 1.74
C GLY A 168 15.31 16.74 2.84
N TYR A 169 16.31 16.45 3.67
CA TYR A 169 16.65 17.21 4.86
C TYR A 169 18.06 17.78 4.74
N LEU A 170 18.19 19.07 5.04
CA LEU A 170 19.47 19.76 5.14
C LEU A 170 19.95 19.70 6.59
N VAL A 171 20.54 18.59 6.98
CA VAL A 171 21.07 18.37 8.34
C VAL A 171 22.44 17.72 8.27
N CYS A 172 23.39 18.23 9.05
CA CYS A 172 24.74 17.66 9.09
C CYS A 172 24.82 16.52 10.11
N PRO A 173 25.19 15.29 9.72
CA PRO A 173 25.35 14.18 10.66
C PRO A 173 26.51 14.39 11.64
N SER A 174 27.57 15.11 11.23
CA SER A 174 28.77 15.30 12.07
C SER A 174 28.61 16.34 13.17
N CYS A 175 27.91 17.45 12.89
CA CYS A 175 27.71 18.53 13.90
C CYS A 175 26.26 18.69 14.37
N GLY A 176 25.32 17.94 13.80
CA GLY A 176 23.91 17.94 14.17
C GLY A 176 23.13 19.21 13.80
N ARG A 177 23.77 20.24 13.22
CA ARG A 177 23.07 21.47 12.83
C ARG A 177 22.22 21.27 11.57
N MET A 178 21.08 21.95 11.55
CA MET A 178 20.35 22.20 10.31
C MET A 178 21.14 23.18 9.45
N LEU A 179 21.30 22.84 8.17
CA LEU A 179 22.14 23.56 7.23
C LEU A 179 21.33 24.60 6.46
N THR A 180 21.98 25.70 6.12
CA THR A 180 21.35 26.79 5.36
C THR A 180 21.97 26.83 3.97
N PRO A 181 21.18 26.61 2.90
CA PRO A 181 21.69 26.75 1.54
C PRO A 181 22.07 28.21 1.28
N ALA A 182 23.13 28.42 0.50
CA ALA A 182 23.53 29.77 0.10
C ALA A 182 22.36 30.45 -0.64
N GLN A 183 21.98 31.66 -0.21
CA GLN A 183 20.93 32.41 -0.90
C GLN A 183 21.41 32.76 -2.32
N PRO A 184 20.59 32.57 -3.37
CA PRO A 184 20.94 33.06 -4.69
C PRO A 184 21.13 34.58 -4.61
N ALA A 185 22.19 35.10 -5.21
CA ALA A 185 22.49 36.52 -5.21
C ALA A 185 21.28 37.30 -5.77
N GLN A 186 20.54 37.98 -4.90
CA GLN A 186 19.52 38.90 -5.36
C GLN A 186 20.20 39.97 -6.22
N VAL A 187 19.75 40.11 -7.46
CA VAL A 187 20.12 41.25 -8.32
C VAL A 187 19.66 42.50 -7.58
N GLN A 188 20.60 43.17 -6.92
CA GLN A 188 20.32 44.37 -6.12
C GLN A 188 19.79 45.47 -7.05
N GLY A 189 18.50 45.79 -6.90
CA GLY A 189 18.02 47.14 -7.19
C GLY A 189 18.86 48.13 -6.40
N ARG A 190 19.37 49.16 -7.09
CA ARG A 190 20.25 50.20 -6.54
C ARG A 190 19.66 50.81 -5.26
N GLY A 191 20.16 50.39 -4.10
CA GLY A 191 19.83 50.93 -2.78
C GLY A 191 21.05 50.88 -1.86
N ARG A 192 21.31 52.00 -1.16
CA ARG A 192 22.51 52.35 -0.38
C ARG A 192 23.24 51.18 0.31
N ARG A 193 24.54 51.06 0.02
CA ARG A 193 25.50 50.17 0.70
C ARG A 193 25.74 50.63 2.15
N ASN A 194 25.37 49.80 3.12
CA ASN A 194 26.02 49.82 4.42
C ASN A 194 27.18 48.81 4.38
N ALA A 195 28.40 49.31 4.51
CA ALA A 195 29.62 48.51 4.64
C ALA A 195 29.65 47.85 6.03
N GLY A 196 29.11 46.63 6.13
CA GLY A 196 29.27 45.76 7.29
C GLY A 196 30.28 44.66 7.00
N ARG A 197 31.39 44.68 7.76
CA ARG A 197 32.43 43.64 7.95
C ARG A 197 32.46 42.48 6.95
N GLN A 198 33.44 42.54 6.04
CA GLN A 198 34.01 41.35 5.39
C GLN A 198 34.68 40.48 6.47
N GLY A 199 33.99 39.43 6.87
CA GLY A 199 34.44 38.52 7.91
C GLY A 199 33.35 37.53 8.24
N ASN A 200 32.96 36.69 7.29
CA ASN A 200 32.28 35.45 7.60
C ASN A 200 32.59 34.47 6.47
N GLN A 201 33.49 33.52 6.74
CA GLN A 201 33.55 32.30 5.96
C GLN A 201 32.12 31.76 5.89
N ASN A 202 31.61 31.53 4.69
CA ASN A 202 30.24 31.09 4.50
C ASN A 202 30.13 29.67 5.08
N ASN A 203 29.78 29.56 6.37
CA ASN A 203 29.79 28.30 7.10
C ASN A 203 28.61 27.39 6.72
N ASN A 204 27.72 27.85 5.82
CA ASN A 204 26.53 27.13 5.32
C ASN A 204 25.66 26.52 6.44
N GLY A 205 25.68 27.10 7.65
CA GLY A 205 24.94 26.62 8.82
C GLY A 205 25.66 25.57 9.68
N HIS A 206 26.89 25.18 9.34
CA HIS A 206 27.70 24.27 10.15
C HIS A 206 28.12 24.90 11.50
N ALA A 207 28.50 24.05 12.46
CA ALA A 207 29.18 24.51 13.68
C ALA A 207 30.63 24.88 13.38
N ASP A 208 31.21 25.82 14.14
CA ASP A 208 32.56 26.34 13.87
C ASP A 208 33.65 25.26 13.94
N THR A 209 33.41 24.20 14.71
CA THR A 209 34.30 23.03 14.86
C THR A 209 33.94 21.86 13.95
N CYS A 210 33.00 22.04 13.01
CA CYS A 210 32.54 20.96 12.14
C CYS A 210 33.61 20.60 11.10
N PRO A 211 33.90 19.30 10.87
CA PRO A 211 34.82 18.89 9.81
C PRO A 211 34.33 19.26 8.39
N GLN A 212 33.03 19.53 8.25
CA GLN A 212 32.38 19.90 6.99
C GLN A 212 32.19 21.43 6.87
N LEU A 213 32.89 22.24 7.68
CA LEU A 213 32.78 23.69 7.66
C LEU A 213 33.07 24.24 6.25
N GLY A 214 32.13 25.01 5.70
CA GLY A 214 32.24 25.62 4.38
C GLY A 214 31.81 24.74 3.21
N ASN A 215 31.59 23.44 3.42
CA ASN A 215 31.05 22.56 2.39
C ASN A 215 29.59 22.91 2.08
N ALA A 216 29.18 22.71 0.83
CA ALA A 216 27.82 22.98 0.41
C ALA A 216 26.84 21.99 1.09
N PRO A 217 25.67 22.45 1.56
CA PRO A 217 24.68 21.56 2.15
C PRO A 217 24.22 20.49 1.16
N GLN A 218 24.23 19.24 1.58
CA GLN A 218 23.65 18.13 0.83
C GLN A 218 22.30 17.75 1.45
N SER A 219 21.33 17.46 0.59
CA SER A 219 20.05 16.93 1.05
C SER A 219 20.11 15.42 1.23
N VAL A 220 19.57 14.93 2.35
CA VAL A 220 19.59 13.51 2.75
C VAL A 220 18.19 13.02 3.14
N ALA A 221 17.95 11.71 3.03
CA ALA A 221 16.79 11.09 3.66
C ALA A 221 17.09 10.66 5.10
N ILE A 222 16.04 10.52 5.92
CA ILE A 222 16.13 9.90 7.25
C ILE A 222 15.54 8.51 7.13
N THR A 223 16.25 7.48 7.55
CA THR A 223 15.81 6.10 7.41
C THR A 223 15.84 5.38 8.76
N THR A 224 15.11 4.29 8.88
CA THR A 224 15.41 3.27 9.88
C THR A 224 15.01 1.90 9.33
N SER A 225 15.48 0.80 9.94
CA SER A 225 15.19 -0.55 9.46
C SER A 225 15.01 -1.55 10.60
N SER A 226 14.32 -2.64 10.29
CA SER A 226 14.16 -3.79 11.16
C SER A 226 14.04 -5.07 10.31
N ASN A 227 14.46 -6.20 10.87
CA ASN A 227 14.23 -7.51 10.27
C ASN A 227 12.98 -8.11 10.91
N VAL A 228 11.97 -8.37 10.08
CA VAL A 228 10.59 -8.59 10.51
C VAL A 228 9.95 -9.77 9.77
N GLU A 229 8.76 -10.17 10.22
CA GLU A 229 7.89 -11.09 9.47
C GLU A 229 6.99 -10.31 8.51
N VAL A 230 6.83 -10.84 7.30
CA VAL A 230 5.95 -10.26 6.27
C VAL A 230 5.13 -11.36 5.63
N LEU A 231 3.80 -11.23 5.69
CA LEU A 231 2.85 -12.06 4.98
C LEU A 231 2.33 -11.31 3.77
N ARG A 232 2.43 -11.90 2.58
CA ARG A 232 1.94 -11.30 1.34
C ARG A 232 0.80 -12.11 0.76
N LEU A 233 -0.26 -11.41 0.35
CA LEU A 233 -1.20 -11.92 -0.65
C LEU A 233 -0.71 -11.47 -2.03
N MET A 234 -0.45 -12.43 -2.92
CA MET A 234 0.11 -12.21 -4.25
C MET A 234 -1.00 -12.26 -5.30
N LEU A 235 -1.13 -11.21 -6.12
CA LEU A 235 -2.20 -11.09 -7.13
C LEU A 235 -1.62 -10.76 -8.51
N PRO A 236 -1.60 -11.72 -9.46
CA PRO A 236 -1.24 -11.43 -10.84
C PRO A 236 -2.39 -10.68 -11.52
N VAL A 237 -2.05 -9.61 -12.22
CA VAL A 237 -2.99 -8.73 -12.91
C VAL A 237 -2.59 -8.54 -14.37
N PRO A 238 -3.56 -8.34 -15.28
CA PRO A 238 -3.29 -8.15 -16.69
C PRO A 238 -2.57 -6.82 -16.92
N ARG A 239 -1.69 -6.81 -17.92
CA ARG A 239 -1.00 -5.59 -18.35
C ARG A 239 -1.97 -4.65 -19.05
N GLY A 240 -1.74 -3.35 -18.90
CA GLY A 240 -2.47 -2.32 -19.65
C GLY A 240 -3.77 -1.82 -18.99
N THR A 241 -4.16 -2.37 -17.84
CA THR A 241 -5.17 -1.75 -16.98
C THR A 241 -4.63 -0.46 -16.37
N GLN A 242 -5.50 0.53 -16.13
CA GLN A 242 -5.08 1.78 -15.50
C GLN A 242 -4.53 1.51 -14.08
N PRO A 243 -3.30 1.97 -13.76
CA PRO A 243 -2.68 1.70 -12.45
C PRO A 243 -3.51 2.14 -11.24
N GLU A 244 -4.28 3.22 -11.38
CA GLU A 244 -5.15 3.74 -10.30
C GLU A 244 -6.29 2.77 -9.95
N THR A 245 -6.79 2.00 -10.93
CA THR A 245 -7.81 0.97 -10.67
C THR A 245 -7.27 -0.12 -9.75
N TRP A 246 -6.08 -0.65 -10.07
CA TRP A 246 -5.44 -1.67 -9.24
C TRP A 246 -4.99 -1.15 -7.88
N LYS A 247 -4.59 0.13 -7.83
CA LYS A 247 -4.30 0.80 -6.57
C LYS A 247 -5.54 0.88 -5.69
N SER A 248 -6.68 1.37 -6.20
CA SER A 248 -7.94 1.44 -5.44
C SER A 248 -8.39 0.07 -4.94
N PHE A 249 -8.38 -0.93 -5.81
CA PHE A 249 -8.70 -2.32 -5.44
C PHE A 249 -7.76 -2.85 -4.36
N GLY A 250 -6.45 -2.78 -4.58
CA GLY A 250 -5.43 -3.35 -3.71
C GLY A 250 -5.36 -2.68 -2.33
N VAL A 251 -5.43 -1.34 -2.26
CA VAL A 251 -5.46 -0.65 -0.97
C VAL A 251 -6.76 -0.92 -0.22
N THR A 252 -7.90 -0.97 -0.92
CA THR A 252 -9.19 -1.33 -0.30
C THR A 252 -9.13 -2.74 0.28
N LEU A 253 -8.66 -3.73 -0.51
CA LEU A 253 -8.63 -5.13 -0.09
C LEU A 253 -7.66 -5.30 1.09
N GLY A 254 -6.47 -4.70 0.99
CA GLY A 254 -5.45 -4.80 2.00
C GLY A 254 -5.83 -4.13 3.33
N PHE A 255 -6.41 -2.93 3.32
CA PHE A 255 -6.92 -2.32 4.56
C PHE A 255 -8.13 -3.07 5.13
N SER A 256 -9.00 -3.63 4.28
CA SER A 256 -10.13 -4.43 4.75
C SER A 256 -9.64 -5.68 5.47
N LEU A 257 -8.73 -6.44 4.84
CA LEU A 257 -8.11 -7.62 5.43
C LEU A 257 -7.31 -7.28 6.69
N LEU A 258 -6.56 -6.16 6.71
CA LEU A 258 -5.85 -5.71 7.92
C LEU A 258 -6.81 -5.48 9.09
N ASN A 259 -7.97 -4.85 8.84
CA ASN A 259 -9.01 -4.70 9.86
C ASN A 259 -9.61 -6.04 10.26
N GLY A 260 -9.85 -6.95 9.31
CA GLY A 260 -10.28 -8.33 9.59
C GLY A 260 -9.30 -9.09 10.49
N ILE A 261 -8.00 -9.00 10.21
CA ILE A 261 -6.93 -9.60 11.03
C ILE A 261 -7.01 -9.04 12.45
N ARG A 262 -7.07 -7.71 12.58
CA ARG A 262 -7.15 -7.04 13.90
C ARG A 262 -8.39 -7.46 14.66
N HIS A 263 -9.55 -7.55 14.00
CA HIS A 263 -10.78 -7.96 14.66
C HIS A 263 -10.83 -9.43 15.02
N HIS A 264 -10.25 -10.31 14.19
CA HIS A 264 -10.24 -11.76 14.42
C HIS A 264 -9.25 -12.14 15.54
N PHE A 265 -8.07 -11.53 15.54
CA PHE A 265 -6.99 -11.83 16.50
C PHE A 265 -6.95 -10.86 17.70
N MET A 266 -7.89 -9.90 17.76
CA MET A 266 -7.96 -8.86 18.80
C MET A 266 -6.67 -8.03 18.92
N LEU A 267 -6.11 -7.67 17.76
CA LEU A 267 -4.86 -6.92 17.68
C LEU A 267 -5.09 -5.41 17.72
N ASP A 268 -4.15 -4.71 18.36
CA ASP A 268 -4.12 -3.25 18.38
C ASP A 268 -3.63 -2.68 17.04
N ALA A 269 -4.00 -1.42 16.77
CA ALA A 269 -3.69 -0.77 15.50
C ALA A 269 -2.18 -0.60 15.21
N ALA A 270 -1.31 -0.70 16.23
CA ALA A 270 0.14 -0.55 16.09
C ALA A 270 0.88 -1.89 15.90
N GLU A 271 0.19 -3.02 16.06
CA GLU A 271 0.79 -4.36 16.04
C GLU A 271 1.09 -4.86 14.64
N LEU A 272 0.30 -4.47 13.63
CA LEU A 272 0.55 -4.80 12.23
C LEU A 272 0.47 -3.57 11.35
N ASP A 273 1.41 -3.45 10.41
CA ASP A 273 1.39 -2.47 9.32
C ASP A 273 0.89 -3.16 8.03
N PHE A 274 0.37 -2.36 7.09
CA PHE A 274 0.02 -2.79 5.74
C PHE A 274 0.70 -1.89 4.72
N GLU A 275 1.31 -2.49 3.70
CA GLU A 275 1.84 -1.78 2.54
C GLU A 275 1.33 -2.42 1.25
N PHE A 276 0.84 -1.58 0.35
CA PHE A 276 0.46 -1.97 -1.01
C PHE A 276 1.69 -1.87 -1.91
N GLU A 277 2.06 -2.98 -2.56
CA GLU A 277 3.19 -3.04 -3.47
C GLU A 277 2.70 -3.30 -4.90
N GLY A 278 3.06 -2.42 -5.84
CA GLY A 278 2.86 -2.63 -7.28
C GLY A 278 1.90 -1.65 -7.95
N PRO A 279 1.45 -1.95 -9.18
CA PRO A 279 1.88 -3.08 -10.00
C PRO A 279 3.35 -3.00 -10.44
N TRP A 280 4.00 -4.15 -10.62
CA TRP A 280 5.28 -4.25 -11.34
C TRP A 280 5.26 -5.39 -12.34
N GLU A 281 5.98 -5.22 -13.45
CA GLU A 281 6.03 -6.23 -14.51
C GLU A 281 6.87 -7.45 -14.10
N ILE A 282 6.35 -8.63 -14.40
CA ILE A 282 7.07 -9.90 -14.38
C ILE A 282 7.17 -10.43 -15.82
N ASN A 283 8.39 -10.78 -16.21
CA ASN A 283 8.69 -11.38 -17.50
C ASN A 283 9.27 -12.78 -17.26
N GLU A 284 8.42 -13.80 -17.38
CA GLU A 284 8.83 -15.20 -17.35
C GLU A 284 8.69 -15.81 -18.74
N GLN A 285 9.39 -16.92 -18.98
CA GLN A 285 9.77 -17.43 -20.32
C GLN A 285 8.63 -17.46 -21.37
N ASN A 286 7.36 -17.58 -20.95
CA ASN A 286 6.18 -17.54 -21.83
C ASN A 286 5.09 -16.53 -21.44
N PHE A 287 5.22 -15.81 -20.32
CA PHE A 287 4.16 -14.94 -19.81
C PHE A 287 4.69 -13.56 -19.42
N ARG A 288 3.93 -12.53 -19.79
CA ARG A 288 4.15 -11.15 -19.35
C ARG A 288 2.91 -10.67 -18.63
N TYR A 289 3.05 -10.40 -17.34
CA TYR A 289 1.96 -9.97 -16.48
C TYR A 289 2.47 -8.93 -15.48
N GLU A 290 1.55 -8.26 -14.80
CA GLU A 290 1.87 -7.39 -13.69
C GLU A 290 1.55 -8.09 -12.36
N MET A 291 2.30 -7.76 -11.33
CA MET A 291 2.16 -8.35 -10.00
C MET A 291 1.83 -7.26 -8.99
N LEU A 292 0.79 -7.52 -8.18
CA LEU A 292 0.49 -6.80 -6.96
C LEU A 292 0.84 -7.66 -5.75
N SER A 293 1.26 -7.03 -4.66
CA SER A 293 1.45 -7.66 -3.36
C SER A 293 0.79 -6.82 -2.28
N LEU A 294 -0.02 -7.47 -1.46
CA LEU A 294 -0.58 -6.89 -0.23
C LEU A 294 0.26 -7.39 0.93
N ALA A 295 1.18 -6.55 1.42
CA ALA A 295 2.15 -6.92 2.45
C ALA A 295 1.64 -6.52 3.85
N PHE A 296 1.37 -7.52 4.68
CA PHE A 296 1.11 -7.37 6.11
C PHE A 296 2.41 -7.59 6.88
N ILE A 297 2.80 -6.60 7.67
CA ILE A 297 4.12 -6.55 8.30
C ILE A 297 3.94 -6.58 9.81
N ASP A 298 4.59 -7.54 10.45
CA ASP A 298 4.73 -7.57 11.90
C ASP A 298 6.04 -6.88 12.29
N PRO A 299 5.99 -5.65 12.82
CA PRO A 299 7.16 -4.83 13.11
C PRO A 299 7.96 -5.33 14.32
N SER A 300 7.48 -6.36 15.03
CA SER A 300 8.17 -6.97 16.17
C SER A 300 9.46 -7.63 15.72
N LEU A 301 10.54 -7.46 16.49
CA LEU A 301 11.83 -8.10 16.18
C LEU A 301 11.68 -9.62 16.18
N GLY A 302 11.97 -10.26 15.04
CA GLY A 302 11.82 -11.71 14.86
C GLY A 302 10.37 -12.20 14.66
N GLY A 303 9.40 -11.29 14.72
CA GLY A 303 7.97 -11.60 14.59
C GLY A 303 7.32 -12.11 15.87
N SER A 304 6.04 -11.82 16.03
CA SER A 304 5.18 -12.33 17.10
C SER A 304 4.62 -13.73 16.80
N GLY A 305 4.72 -14.18 15.55
CA GLY A 305 4.06 -15.40 15.07
C GLY A 305 2.59 -15.22 14.66
N TYR A 306 2.00 -14.02 14.80
CA TYR A 306 0.63 -13.76 14.37
C TYR A 306 0.44 -14.02 12.87
N LEU A 307 1.39 -13.61 12.04
CA LEU A 307 1.26 -13.73 10.58
C LEU A 307 1.21 -15.18 10.09
N HIS A 308 1.89 -16.11 10.77
CA HIS A 308 1.74 -17.53 10.48
C HIS A 308 0.33 -18.04 10.81
N ARG A 309 -0.23 -17.63 11.95
CA ARG A 309 -1.61 -17.97 12.33
C ARG A 309 -2.65 -17.34 11.41
N VAL A 310 -2.45 -16.09 11.02
CA VAL A 310 -3.26 -15.40 10.01
C VAL A 310 -3.29 -16.20 8.72
N ALA A 311 -2.15 -16.69 8.26
CA ALA A 311 -2.09 -17.48 7.03
C ALA A 311 -2.86 -18.82 7.14
N GLN A 312 -2.81 -19.50 8.28
CA GLN A 312 -3.57 -20.73 8.53
C GLN A 312 -5.10 -20.49 8.60
N LEU A 313 -5.51 -19.33 9.10
CA LEU A 313 -6.91 -18.98 9.39
C LEU A 313 -7.44 -17.89 8.45
N PHE A 314 -6.84 -17.75 7.26
CA PHE A 314 -7.10 -16.62 6.37
C PHE A 314 -8.56 -16.51 5.92
N HIS A 315 -9.23 -17.66 5.74
CA HIS A 315 -10.66 -17.72 5.43
C HIS A 315 -11.54 -17.09 6.52
N MET A 316 -11.23 -17.33 7.81
CA MET A 316 -11.95 -16.69 8.93
C MET A 316 -11.62 -15.21 9.06
N VAL A 317 -10.41 -14.79 8.66
CA VAL A 317 -10.06 -13.37 8.56
C VAL A 317 -10.89 -12.69 7.48
N ALA A 318 -11.06 -13.32 6.32
CA ALA A 318 -11.89 -12.81 5.23
C ALA A 318 -13.37 -12.76 5.65
N GLU A 319 -13.89 -13.82 6.30
CA GLU A 319 -15.24 -13.84 6.89
C GLU A 319 -15.44 -12.69 7.88
N ARG A 320 -14.50 -12.51 8.81
CA ARG A 320 -14.56 -11.42 9.79
C ARG A 320 -14.48 -10.04 9.16
N THR A 321 -13.76 -9.92 8.04
CA THR A 321 -13.71 -8.69 7.24
C THR A 321 -15.08 -8.38 6.66
N LEU A 322 -15.74 -9.37 6.07
CA LEU A 322 -17.08 -9.23 5.50
C LEU A 322 -18.10 -8.77 6.54
N GLU A 323 -18.09 -9.39 7.72
CA GLU A 323 -18.95 -8.99 8.84
C GLU A 323 -18.72 -7.54 9.28
N HIS A 324 -17.46 -7.09 9.29
CA HIS A 324 -17.11 -5.73 9.71
C HIS A 324 -17.51 -4.67 8.68
N LEU A 325 -17.42 -5.01 7.39
CA LEU A 325 -17.84 -4.12 6.30
C LEU A 325 -19.37 -4.01 6.21
N ASP A 326 -20.11 -5.05 6.62
CA ASP A 326 -21.57 -5.06 6.60
C ASP A 326 -22.17 -4.22 7.74
N HIS A 327 -22.48 -2.97 7.45
CA HIS A 327 -23.03 -2.07 8.47
C HIS A 327 -23.96 -0.99 7.90
N PRO A 328 -24.95 -0.51 8.68
CA PRO A 328 -25.90 0.48 8.21
C PRO A 328 -25.31 1.84 7.82
N GLY A 329 -25.73 2.40 6.69
CA GLY A 329 -25.43 3.80 6.33
C GLY A 329 -24.05 4.03 5.72
N CYS A 330 -23.51 3.08 4.96
CA CYS A 330 -22.27 3.26 4.20
C CYS A 330 -22.28 2.46 2.91
N ASP A 331 -22.01 3.13 1.80
CA ASP A 331 -22.05 2.55 0.45
C ASP A 331 -20.68 2.58 -0.26
N SER A 332 -19.61 3.02 0.42
CA SER A 332 -18.25 3.15 -0.12
C SER A 332 -17.15 2.91 0.92
N ALA A 333 -16.90 3.87 1.82
CA ALA A 333 -15.94 3.75 2.92
C ALA A 333 -16.20 4.83 3.98
N CYS A 334 -16.18 4.46 5.27
CA CYS A 334 -16.33 5.40 6.38
C CYS A 334 -15.38 5.06 7.53
N TYR A 335 -15.34 5.93 8.55
CA TYR A 335 -14.48 5.74 9.73
C TYR A 335 -14.87 4.55 10.63
N ARG A 336 -16.07 3.96 10.43
CA ARG A 336 -16.49 2.75 11.15
C ARG A 336 -15.95 1.48 10.51
N CYS A 337 -15.81 1.43 9.18
CA CYS A 337 -15.36 0.23 8.47
C CYS A 337 -13.90 0.28 8.03
N LEU A 338 -13.49 1.32 7.28
CA LEU A 338 -12.27 1.28 6.46
C LEU A 338 -11.38 2.53 6.58
N LYS A 339 -11.97 3.71 6.81
CA LYS A 339 -11.19 4.95 6.97
C LYS A 339 -10.61 5.03 8.38
N ALA A 340 -9.35 5.41 8.47
CA ALA A 340 -8.64 5.69 9.71
C ALA A 340 -7.69 6.86 9.50
N TYR A 341 -7.19 7.46 10.58
CA TYR A 341 -6.23 8.57 10.48
C TYR A 341 -4.92 8.15 9.80
N HIS A 342 -4.43 6.94 10.08
CA HIS A 342 -3.17 6.45 9.51
C HIS A 342 -3.23 6.19 7.99
N ASN A 343 -4.42 5.92 7.45
CA ASN A 343 -4.64 5.68 6.01
C ASN A 343 -5.29 6.86 5.28
N GLN A 344 -5.27 8.07 5.87
CA GLN A 344 -5.87 9.28 5.28
C GLN A 344 -5.46 9.55 3.84
N ARG A 345 -4.20 9.25 3.48
CA ARG A 345 -3.67 9.41 2.12
C ARG A 345 -4.38 8.56 1.05
N TYR A 346 -5.13 7.55 1.46
CA TYR A 346 -5.85 6.63 0.58
C TYR A 346 -7.37 6.83 0.63
N HIS A 347 -7.89 7.81 1.38
CA HIS A 347 -9.35 7.93 1.59
C HIS A 347 -10.17 8.07 0.30
N ASP A 348 -9.58 8.62 -0.76
CA ASP A 348 -10.20 8.75 -2.09
C ASP A 348 -10.13 7.43 -2.89
N ASP A 349 -9.18 6.56 -2.58
CA ASP A 349 -9.00 5.25 -3.21
C ASP A 349 -9.89 4.15 -2.56
N LEU A 350 -10.40 4.37 -1.33
CA LEU A 350 -11.09 3.34 -0.54
C LEU A 350 -12.57 3.19 -0.93
N SER A 351 -12.95 2.00 -1.36
CA SER A 351 -14.35 1.65 -1.65
C SER A 351 -14.60 0.16 -1.48
N TRP A 352 -15.17 -0.25 -0.34
CA TRP A 352 -15.33 -1.66 0.03
C TRP A 352 -16.17 -2.52 -0.94
N PRO A 353 -17.19 -2.01 -1.66
CA PRO A 353 -17.98 -2.85 -2.57
C PRO A 353 -17.18 -3.54 -3.69
N GLN A 354 -16.03 -2.98 -4.09
CA GLN A 354 -15.25 -3.56 -5.20
C GLN A 354 -14.43 -4.80 -4.80
N VAL A 355 -14.16 -4.99 -3.50
CA VAL A 355 -13.29 -6.08 -3.00
C VAL A 355 -14.07 -7.24 -2.42
N ILE A 356 -15.38 -7.08 -2.40
CA ILE A 356 -16.37 -8.01 -1.92
C ILE A 356 -16.25 -9.39 -2.56
N PRO A 357 -16.22 -9.54 -3.91
CA PRO A 357 -16.12 -10.87 -4.53
C PRO A 357 -14.80 -11.56 -4.19
N ALA A 358 -13.71 -10.80 -4.07
CA ALA A 358 -12.42 -11.32 -3.64
C ALA A 358 -12.43 -11.81 -2.18
N LEU A 359 -13.01 -11.04 -1.25
CA LEU A 359 -13.13 -11.44 0.16
C LEU A 359 -13.98 -12.70 0.32
N ASP A 360 -15.04 -12.77 -0.46
CA ASP A 360 -15.92 -13.89 -0.63
C ASP A 360 -15.15 -15.15 -1.11
N GLU A 361 -14.34 -15.04 -2.16
CA GLU A 361 -13.49 -16.14 -2.63
C GLU A 361 -12.49 -16.60 -1.56
N LEU A 362 -11.87 -15.65 -0.85
CA LEU A 362 -10.92 -15.91 0.22
C LEU A 362 -11.57 -16.56 1.45
N ALA A 363 -12.85 -16.29 1.71
CA ALA A 363 -13.61 -16.88 2.81
C ALA A 363 -14.11 -18.30 2.51
N ALA A 364 -14.10 -18.73 1.24
CA ALA A 364 -14.80 -19.93 0.80
C ALA A 364 -14.21 -21.25 1.32
N ALA A 365 -12.89 -21.30 1.53
CA ALA A 365 -12.22 -22.52 1.91
C ALA A 365 -11.01 -22.24 2.81
N ALA A 366 -10.73 -23.19 3.71
CA ALA A 366 -9.55 -23.12 4.54
C ALA A 366 -8.27 -23.12 3.69
N PRO A 367 -7.24 -22.32 4.06
CA PRO A 367 -5.93 -22.32 3.43
C PRO A 367 -5.32 -23.71 3.32
N VAL A 368 -4.79 -24.06 2.15
CA VAL A 368 -4.03 -25.29 1.92
C VAL A 368 -2.56 -24.96 1.89
N GLU A 369 -1.79 -25.51 2.84
CA GLU A 369 -0.34 -25.33 2.89
C GLU A 369 0.34 -25.95 1.68
N ARG A 370 1.33 -25.24 1.12
CA ARG A 370 2.13 -25.67 -0.02
C ARG A 370 3.56 -25.97 0.41
N PRO A 371 4.23 -26.94 -0.23
CA PRO A 371 5.66 -27.17 0.00
C PRO A 371 6.51 -25.92 -0.23
N LEU A 372 7.59 -25.79 0.54
CA LEU A 372 8.64 -24.81 0.31
C LEU A 372 9.50 -25.27 -0.87
N GLU A 373 9.03 -25.06 -2.10
CA GLU A 373 9.79 -25.44 -3.29
C GLU A 373 10.98 -24.51 -3.53
N THR A 374 12.05 -25.05 -4.13
CA THR A 374 13.25 -24.31 -4.53
C THR A 374 12.97 -23.56 -5.83
N GLY A 375 12.21 -22.46 -5.74
CA GLY A 375 11.83 -21.61 -6.88
C GLY A 375 10.86 -20.50 -6.48
N ASP A 376 10.96 -19.34 -7.14
CA ASP A 376 9.85 -18.39 -7.20
C ASP A 376 8.85 -18.96 -8.20
N LEU A 377 7.64 -19.34 -7.78
CA LEU A 377 6.44 -19.36 -8.63
C LEU A 377 5.21 -19.64 -7.76
N ASP A 378 4.60 -18.57 -7.28
CA ASP A 378 3.15 -18.57 -7.11
C ASP A 378 2.59 -18.68 -8.54
N ASP A 379 2.22 -19.89 -8.99
CA ASP A 379 1.78 -20.14 -10.37
C ASP A 379 0.70 -19.14 -10.80
N PRO A 380 1.00 -18.19 -11.71
CA PRO A 380 0.04 -17.20 -12.16
C PRO A 380 -0.96 -17.79 -13.16
N GLY A 381 -0.75 -19.03 -13.63
CA GLY A 381 -1.51 -19.71 -14.67
C GLY A 381 -3.02 -19.56 -14.56
N PRO A 382 -3.65 -19.86 -13.41
CA PRO A 382 -5.11 -19.75 -13.25
C PRO A 382 -5.67 -18.36 -13.54
N TRP A 383 -5.01 -17.31 -13.04
CA TRP A 383 -5.41 -15.92 -13.29
C TRP A 383 -5.13 -15.50 -14.73
N LEU A 384 -3.96 -15.86 -15.27
CA LEU A 384 -3.61 -15.52 -16.64
C LEU A 384 -4.52 -16.22 -17.66
N ASP A 385 -5.01 -17.41 -17.33
CA ASP A 385 -6.03 -18.11 -18.12
C ASP A 385 -7.39 -17.42 -18.05
N ALA A 386 -7.86 -17.09 -16.85
CA ALA A 386 -9.09 -16.33 -16.64
C ALA A 386 -9.13 -15.03 -17.47
N TYR A 387 -8.07 -14.21 -17.38
CA TYR A 387 -7.99 -12.98 -18.16
C TYR A 387 -7.94 -13.24 -19.67
N ARG A 388 -7.22 -14.27 -20.14
CA ARG A 388 -7.20 -14.66 -21.57
C ARG A 388 -8.59 -15.06 -22.07
N ARG A 389 -9.42 -15.64 -21.20
CA ARG A 389 -10.80 -16.05 -21.50
C ARG A 389 -11.82 -14.93 -21.37
N GLY A 390 -11.39 -13.73 -20.96
CA GLY A 390 -12.20 -12.52 -20.85
C GLY A 390 -13.06 -12.45 -19.59
N VAL A 391 -12.65 -13.15 -18.53
CA VAL A 391 -13.33 -13.15 -17.23
C VAL A 391 -12.43 -12.53 -16.15
N GLY A 392 -13.04 -12.07 -15.06
CA GLY A 392 -12.42 -11.26 -14.01
C GLY A 392 -11.68 -12.06 -12.94
N SER A 393 -11.99 -13.35 -12.76
CA SER A 393 -11.33 -14.20 -11.76
C SER A 393 -11.20 -15.67 -12.19
N PRO A 394 -10.30 -16.46 -11.55
CA PRO A 394 -10.20 -17.90 -11.80
C PRO A 394 -11.48 -18.66 -11.46
N LEU A 395 -12.28 -18.17 -10.51
CA LEU A 395 -13.57 -18.78 -10.19
C LEU A 395 -14.58 -18.56 -11.33
N GLU A 396 -14.63 -17.36 -11.90
CA GLU A 396 -15.44 -17.11 -13.10
C GLU A 396 -15.02 -18.01 -14.26
N ALA A 397 -13.72 -18.30 -14.43
CA ALA A 397 -13.24 -19.21 -15.46
C ALA A 397 -13.77 -20.64 -15.29
N GLN A 398 -13.84 -21.14 -14.05
CA GLN A 398 -14.43 -22.45 -13.74
C GLN A 398 -15.94 -22.50 -14.06
N PHE A 399 -16.67 -21.41 -13.80
CA PHE A 399 -18.08 -21.30 -14.21
C PHE A 399 -18.24 -21.24 -15.72
N LEU A 400 -17.36 -20.53 -16.41
CA LEU A 400 -17.35 -20.49 -17.87
C LEU A 400 -17.12 -21.89 -18.46
N ASP A 401 -16.20 -22.69 -17.89
CA ASP A 401 -16.00 -24.09 -18.30
C ASP A 401 -17.29 -24.91 -18.15
N LEU A 402 -17.95 -24.79 -16.99
CA LEU A 402 -19.21 -25.48 -16.71
C LEU A 402 -20.33 -25.08 -17.69
N PHE A 403 -20.41 -23.79 -18.04
CA PHE A 403 -21.38 -23.28 -19.00
C PHE A 403 -21.12 -23.83 -20.40
N GLU A 404 -19.87 -23.74 -20.88
CA GLU A 404 -19.46 -24.21 -22.21
C GLU A 404 -19.63 -25.74 -22.35
N GLU A 405 -19.28 -26.52 -21.33
CA GLU A 405 -19.46 -27.99 -21.29
C GLU A 405 -20.92 -28.39 -21.52
N HIS A 406 -21.87 -27.58 -21.05
CA HIS A 406 -23.31 -27.86 -21.15
C HIS A 406 -24.03 -26.97 -22.18
N GLY A 407 -23.27 -26.36 -23.10
CA GLY A 407 -23.84 -25.65 -24.25
C GLY A 407 -24.44 -24.27 -23.94
N PHE A 408 -24.18 -23.71 -22.76
CA PHE A 408 -24.63 -22.37 -22.36
C PHE A 408 -23.52 -21.35 -22.59
N HIS A 409 -23.82 -20.29 -23.35
CA HIS A 409 -22.82 -19.32 -23.81
C HIS A 409 -23.26 -17.88 -23.48
N PRO A 410 -23.22 -17.45 -22.21
CA PRO A 410 -23.57 -16.09 -21.85
C PRO A 410 -22.48 -15.09 -22.26
N SER A 411 -22.87 -13.84 -22.46
CA SER A 411 -21.95 -12.72 -22.64
C SER A 411 -21.19 -12.47 -21.34
N LYS A 412 -19.89 -12.16 -21.43
CA LYS A 412 -18.99 -11.97 -20.28
C LYS A 412 -18.87 -10.50 -19.92
N GLN A 413 -18.71 -10.19 -18.63
CA GLN A 413 -18.35 -8.86 -18.13
C GLN A 413 -19.24 -7.73 -18.68
N VAL A 414 -20.57 -7.91 -18.55
CA VAL A 414 -21.58 -7.07 -19.20
C VAL A 414 -21.96 -5.88 -18.31
N PRO A 415 -21.71 -4.63 -18.72
CA PRO A 415 -22.21 -3.46 -18.02
C PRO A 415 -23.73 -3.40 -18.06
N LEU A 416 -24.37 -3.35 -16.90
CA LEU A 416 -25.80 -3.20 -16.72
C LEU A 416 -26.09 -1.79 -16.21
N GLY A 417 -26.93 -1.05 -16.93
CA GLY A 417 -27.33 0.32 -16.59
C GLY A 417 -28.86 0.48 -16.55
N THR A 418 -29.30 1.66 -16.08
CA THR A 418 -30.69 2.08 -16.24
C THR A 418 -30.87 2.78 -17.58
N ALA A 419 -32.03 2.58 -18.22
CA ALA A 419 -32.31 3.12 -19.55
C ALA A 419 -32.37 4.67 -19.60
N SER A 420 -32.31 5.38 -18.47
CA SER A 420 -32.61 6.81 -18.39
C SER A 420 -31.39 7.76 -18.45
N ASP A 421 -30.18 7.31 -18.10
CA ASP A 421 -29.00 8.19 -18.05
C ASP A 421 -27.71 7.61 -18.66
N GLY A 422 -27.75 6.35 -19.13
CA GLY A 422 -26.58 5.67 -19.69
C GLY A 422 -25.48 5.37 -18.65
N SER A 423 -25.75 5.54 -17.35
CA SER A 423 -24.80 5.22 -16.29
C SER A 423 -24.82 3.71 -16.00
N THR A 424 -23.63 3.12 -15.91
CA THR A 424 -23.47 1.72 -15.51
C THR A 424 -23.74 1.58 -14.02
N LEU A 425 -24.78 0.83 -13.67
CA LEU A 425 -25.13 0.51 -12.29
C LEU A 425 -24.20 -0.57 -11.71
N SER A 426 -23.89 -1.59 -12.52
CA SER A 426 -22.95 -2.67 -12.18
C SER A 426 -22.43 -3.37 -13.44
N VAL A 427 -21.36 -4.15 -13.31
CA VAL A 427 -20.92 -5.09 -14.36
C VAL A 427 -21.26 -6.49 -13.87
N ALA A 428 -22.05 -7.23 -14.63
CA ALA A 428 -22.35 -8.63 -14.34
C ALA A 428 -21.24 -9.52 -14.92
N ASP A 429 -20.82 -10.53 -14.17
CA ASP A 429 -19.75 -11.45 -14.58
C ASP A 429 -20.16 -12.20 -15.86
N PHE A 430 -21.42 -12.62 -15.91
CA PHE A 430 -22.07 -13.12 -17.11
C PHE A 430 -23.49 -12.57 -17.28
N ALA A 431 -23.95 -12.44 -18.52
CA ALA A 431 -25.34 -12.07 -18.80
C ALA A 431 -25.85 -12.67 -20.12
N VAL A 432 -27.17 -12.86 -20.20
CA VAL A 432 -27.89 -13.13 -21.45
C VAL A 432 -28.82 -11.93 -21.70
N PRO A 433 -28.35 -10.88 -22.39
CA PRO A 433 -29.11 -9.64 -22.52
C PRO A 433 -30.51 -9.82 -23.11
N ASP A 434 -30.65 -10.70 -24.12
CA ASP A 434 -31.94 -10.96 -24.78
C ASP A 434 -32.98 -11.59 -23.83
N ARG A 435 -32.52 -12.36 -22.84
CA ARG A 435 -33.36 -12.96 -21.79
C ARG A 435 -33.40 -12.11 -20.52
N ARG A 436 -32.65 -11.00 -20.49
CA ARG A 436 -32.40 -10.16 -19.31
C ARG A 436 -32.01 -10.97 -18.09
N LEU A 437 -31.16 -11.97 -18.30
CA LEU A 437 -30.53 -12.75 -17.24
C LEU A 437 -29.18 -12.14 -16.92
N ALA A 438 -28.95 -11.78 -15.67
CA ALA A 438 -27.66 -11.36 -15.13
C ALA A 438 -27.19 -12.42 -14.13
N ILE A 439 -25.94 -12.83 -14.23
CA ILE A 439 -25.31 -13.85 -13.39
C ILE A 439 -24.11 -13.21 -12.72
N TYR A 440 -24.09 -13.27 -11.39
CA TYR A 440 -22.96 -12.83 -10.57
C TYR A 440 -22.32 -14.03 -9.89
N ILE A 441 -21.00 -14.14 -9.99
CA ILE A 441 -20.19 -15.17 -9.36
C ILE A 441 -19.64 -14.60 -8.04
N ASP A 442 -20.28 -14.94 -6.93
CA ASP A 442 -19.84 -14.58 -5.58
C ASP A 442 -19.00 -15.73 -5.00
N GLY A 443 -17.82 -15.47 -4.41
CA GLY A 443 -17.15 -16.49 -3.61
C GLY A 443 -17.85 -16.72 -2.25
N ALA A 444 -17.92 -17.94 -1.74
CA ALA A 444 -18.46 -18.28 -0.41
C ALA A 444 -19.92 -17.92 -0.02
N ALA A 445 -20.43 -18.80 0.84
CA ALA A 445 -21.75 -18.80 1.41
C ALA A 445 -21.75 -18.17 2.81
N PHE A 446 -22.80 -17.42 3.16
CA PHE A 446 -23.19 -17.25 4.55
C PHE A 446 -24.41 -18.11 4.87
N HIS A 447 -24.23 -18.97 5.86
CA HIS A 447 -25.30 -19.62 6.62
C HIS A 447 -26.15 -18.56 7.32
N ASP A 448 -27.47 -18.79 7.31
CA ASP A 448 -28.54 -18.10 8.04
C ASP A 448 -28.30 -16.66 8.52
N GLY A 449 -28.99 -15.73 7.84
CA GLY A 449 -29.36 -14.43 8.40
C GLY A 449 -28.78 -13.22 7.67
N ASP A 450 -29.54 -12.70 6.71
CA ASP A 450 -29.74 -11.27 6.39
C ASP A 450 -28.54 -10.33 6.12
N ARG A 451 -27.31 -10.83 5.93
CA ARG A 451 -26.05 -10.04 5.89
C ARG A 451 -25.42 -9.81 4.50
N SER A 452 -26.14 -10.07 3.40
CA SER A 452 -25.64 -9.73 2.06
C SER A 452 -25.91 -8.24 1.74
N ARG A 453 -24.86 -7.44 1.98
CA ARG A 453 -24.49 -6.10 1.44
C ARG A 453 -25.63 -5.26 0.87
N ARG A 454 -25.95 -4.15 1.54
CA ARG A 454 -26.96 -3.17 1.08
C ARG A 454 -26.77 -2.68 -0.34
N ARG A 455 -25.54 -2.48 -0.81
CA ARG A 455 -25.28 -1.99 -2.17
C ARG A 455 -25.47 -3.08 -3.23
N ASP A 456 -24.99 -4.30 -3.01
CA ASP A 456 -25.23 -5.41 -3.93
C ASP A 456 -26.70 -5.80 -3.92
N ARG A 457 -27.32 -5.88 -2.73
CA ARG A 457 -28.78 -6.03 -2.60
C ARG A 457 -29.52 -4.90 -3.30
N PHE A 458 -29.07 -3.65 -3.17
CA PHE A 458 -29.66 -2.50 -3.84
C PHE A 458 -29.50 -2.58 -5.35
N ILE A 459 -28.31 -2.87 -5.88
CA ILE A 459 -28.03 -3.05 -7.31
C ILE A 459 -28.91 -4.18 -7.85
N ARG A 460 -28.89 -5.35 -7.21
CA ARG A 460 -29.65 -6.54 -7.59
C ARG A 460 -31.15 -6.27 -7.52
N GLN A 461 -31.63 -5.63 -6.46
CA GLN A 461 -33.04 -5.25 -6.30
C GLN A 461 -33.45 -4.18 -7.32
N HIS A 462 -32.57 -3.25 -7.65
CA HIS A 462 -32.82 -2.25 -8.68
C HIS A 462 -32.88 -2.87 -10.08
N LEU A 463 -32.02 -3.85 -10.38
CA LEU A 463 -32.07 -4.64 -11.61
C LEU A 463 -33.36 -5.48 -11.68
N ARG A 464 -33.73 -6.16 -10.59
CA ARG A 464 -35.00 -6.91 -10.48
C ARG A 464 -36.23 -6.01 -10.61
N ASN A 465 -36.15 -4.75 -10.17
CA ASN A 465 -37.23 -3.76 -10.24
C ASN A 465 -37.17 -2.86 -11.49
N SER A 466 -36.20 -3.05 -12.38
CA SER A 466 -36.12 -2.28 -13.62
C SER A 466 -37.30 -2.57 -14.55
N ALA A 467 -37.54 -1.69 -15.53
CA ALA A 467 -38.61 -1.87 -16.53
C ALA A 467 -37.99 -1.96 -17.95
N PRO A 468 -38.02 -3.12 -18.63
CA PRO A 468 -38.41 -4.44 -18.11
C PRO A 468 -37.48 -4.92 -16.97
N PRO A 469 -37.81 -5.98 -16.20
CA PRO A 469 -37.00 -6.47 -15.07
C PRO A 469 -35.90 -7.46 -15.51
N TRP A 470 -34.77 -7.50 -14.78
CA TRP A 470 -33.74 -8.52 -14.98
C TRP A 470 -33.98 -9.71 -14.04
N GLN A 471 -33.82 -10.93 -14.54
CA GLN A 471 -33.58 -12.10 -13.70
C GLN A 471 -32.14 -12.03 -13.23
N VAL A 472 -31.91 -12.09 -11.91
CA VAL A 472 -30.58 -11.97 -11.32
C VAL A 472 -30.28 -13.25 -10.54
N GLU A 473 -29.31 -14.01 -11.03
CA GLU A 473 -28.80 -15.24 -10.45
C GLU A 473 -27.47 -14.99 -9.75
N GLU A 474 -27.32 -15.59 -8.58
CA GLU A 474 -26.14 -15.46 -7.72
C GLU A 474 -25.56 -16.86 -7.58
N LEU A 475 -24.34 -17.06 -8.09
CA LEU A 475 -23.67 -18.36 -8.09
C LEU A 475 -22.47 -18.30 -7.19
N ARG A 476 -22.29 -19.36 -6.42
CA ARG A 476 -21.20 -19.51 -5.46
C ARG A 476 -20.21 -20.55 -5.90
N ALA A 477 -18.97 -20.48 -5.43
CA ALA A 477 -17.99 -21.55 -5.64
C ALA A 477 -18.54 -22.94 -5.29
N SER A 478 -19.41 -23.04 -4.27
CA SER A 478 -20.14 -24.28 -3.99
C SER A 478 -20.96 -24.74 -5.19
N ASP A 479 -21.74 -23.88 -5.85
CA ASP A 479 -22.71 -24.25 -6.90
C ASP A 479 -22.09 -24.92 -8.13
N LEU A 480 -20.78 -24.87 -8.30
CA LEU A 480 -20.06 -25.70 -9.27
C LEU A 480 -20.39 -27.20 -9.10
N HIS A 481 -20.67 -27.68 -7.88
CA HIS A 481 -21.06 -29.09 -7.64
C HIS A 481 -22.38 -29.50 -8.29
N GLN A 482 -23.25 -28.54 -8.62
CA GLN A 482 -24.56 -28.81 -9.23
C GLN A 482 -24.42 -29.23 -10.71
N GLY A 483 -23.27 -28.96 -11.34
CA GLY A 483 -22.95 -29.41 -12.70
C GLY A 483 -24.03 -29.03 -13.71
N ARG A 484 -24.45 -30.01 -14.52
CA ARG A 484 -25.50 -29.87 -15.55
C ARG A 484 -26.81 -29.30 -15.03
N ALA A 485 -27.25 -29.67 -13.83
CA ALA A 485 -28.52 -29.23 -13.26
C ALA A 485 -28.56 -27.70 -13.07
N LEU A 486 -27.40 -27.09 -12.77
CA LEU A 486 -27.28 -25.64 -12.70
C LEU A 486 -27.55 -24.99 -14.06
N VAL A 487 -26.93 -25.52 -15.11
CA VAL A 487 -27.02 -24.97 -16.45
C VAL A 487 -28.43 -25.14 -17.03
N GLU A 488 -29.09 -26.26 -16.75
CA GLU A 488 -30.50 -26.50 -17.11
C GLU A 488 -31.43 -25.47 -16.45
N ARG A 489 -31.20 -25.15 -15.16
CA ARG A 489 -31.93 -24.08 -14.46
C ARG A 489 -31.71 -22.71 -15.11
N LEU A 490 -30.47 -22.37 -15.47
CA LEU A 490 -30.12 -21.08 -16.10
C LEU A 490 -30.64 -20.96 -17.53
N THR A 491 -30.72 -22.06 -18.26
CA THR A 491 -31.23 -22.10 -19.65
C THR A 491 -32.75 -22.19 -19.73
N GLY A 492 -33.41 -22.61 -18.65
CA GLY A 492 -34.85 -22.85 -18.62
C GLY A 492 -35.26 -24.17 -19.31
N VAL A 493 -34.30 -25.04 -19.60
CA VAL A 493 -34.53 -26.36 -20.23
C VAL A 493 -34.74 -27.36 -19.09
N GLY A 494 -35.99 -27.74 -18.83
CA GLY A 494 -36.35 -28.71 -17.78
C GLY A 494 -37.35 -28.25 -16.72
N ALA A 495 -37.89 -27.03 -16.84
CA ALA A 495 -39.05 -26.59 -16.05
C ALA A 495 -40.36 -26.91 -16.80
N GLU A 496 -40.67 -28.18 -16.96
CA GLU A 496 -42.02 -28.70 -17.26
C GLU A 496 -42.37 -29.83 -16.29
#